data_AF-Q64QM3-F1
#
_entry.id   AF-Q64QM3-F1
#
_cell.length_a   1.000
_cell.length_b   1.000
_cell.length_c   1.000
_cell.angle_alpha   90.00
_cell.angle_beta   90.00
_cell.angle_gamma   90.00
#
_symmetry.space_group_name_H-M   'P 1'
#
loop_
_entity.id
_entity.type
_entity.pdbx_description
1 polymer ?
#
loop_
_entity_poly.entity_id
_entity_poly.type
_entity_poly.pdbx_seq_one_letter_code
_entity_poly.pdbx_strand_id
1 'polypeptide(L)'
;MEDMFSLGSVILWNNIQCGTDGATDGEIAELFVSKVLGSVVLKLKYEDIVYAVSNDDMHPIIFTANTLKGKKYFIYENFKILKRNIEAIKSE
;
A
#
# COMPACT_ATOMS: atom_id res chain seq x y z
N MET A 1 4.23 19.63 -8.98
CA MET A 1 3.93 18.19 -9.06
C MET A 1 4.11 17.66 -7.65
N GLU A 2 3.24 16.80 -7.16
CA GLU A 2 3.43 16.21 -5.83
C GLU A 2 4.63 15.24 -5.90
N ASP A 3 5.61 15.41 -5.02
CA ASP A 3 6.76 14.51 -4.97
C ASP A 3 6.32 13.15 -4.44
N MET A 4 6.40 12.15 -5.30
CA MET A 4 6.11 10.76 -4.98
C MET A 4 7.42 9.97 -4.92
N PHE A 5 7.65 9.30 -3.79
CA PHE A 5 8.80 8.42 -3.59
C PHE A 5 8.34 6.97 -3.69
N SER A 6 8.99 6.19 -4.56
CA SER A 6 8.66 4.76 -4.72
C SER A 6 9.11 3.97 -3.50
N LEU A 7 8.21 3.14 -3.00
CA LEU A 7 8.45 2.14 -1.95
C LEU A 7 8.69 0.74 -2.53
N GLY A 8 8.66 0.60 -3.85
CA GLY A 8 8.85 -0.64 -4.58
C GLY A 8 7.55 -1.36 -4.94
N SER A 9 7.71 -2.50 -5.60
CA SER A 9 6.61 -3.28 -6.14
C SER A 9 5.84 -4.07 -5.08
N VAL A 10 4.54 -4.21 -5.29
CA VAL A 10 3.64 -5.05 -4.49
C VAL A 10 2.82 -5.97 -5.38
N ILE A 11 2.40 -7.10 -4.81
CA ILE A 11 1.51 -8.06 -5.47
C ILE A 11 0.08 -7.71 -5.09
N LEU A 12 -0.78 -7.58 -6.10
CA LEU A 12 -2.20 -7.30 -5.96
C LEU A 12 -3.04 -8.56 -6.10
N TRP A 13 -3.93 -8.77 -5.14
CA TRP A 13 -4.89 -9.87 -5.14
C TRP A 13 -6.32 -9.36 -5.27
N ASN A 14 -7.18 -10.16 -5.90
CA ASN A 14 -8.63 -9.90 -5.96
C ASN A 14 -9.35 -10.31 -4.67
N ASN A 15 -8.73 -11.18 -3.88
CA ASN A 15 -9.22 -11.64 -2.57
C ASN A 15 -8.02 -12.04 -1.70
N ILE A 16 -8.10 -11.82 -0.39
CA ILE A 16 -7.12 -12.35 0.57
C ILE A 16 -7.77 -13.53 1.30
N GLN A 17 -7.29 -14.74 1.00
CA GLN A 17 -7.45 -15.88 1.89
C GLN A 17 -6.23 -15.93 2.79
N CYS A 18 -6.40 -15.55 4.05
CA CYS A 18 -5.36 -15.68 5.06
C CYS A 18 -5.09 -17.18 5.28
N GLY A 19 -3.93 -17.69 4.83
CA GLY A 19 -3.44 -19.03 5.20
C GLY A 19 -3.39 -20.11 4.13
N THR A 20 -3.55 -19.80 2.84
CA THR A 20 -3.21 -20.76 1.77
C THR A 20 -2.20 -20.14 0.82
N ASP A 21 -0.97 -20.62 0.92
CA ASP A 21 0.08 -20.39 -0.06
C ASP A 21 -0.44 -20.66 -1.47
N GLY A 22 -0.31 -19.68 -2.36
CA GLY A 22 -0.58 -19.87 -3.79
C GLY A 22 -1.70 -19.00 -4.35
N ALA A 23 -1.54 -17.67 -4.31
CA ALA A 23 -2.11 -16.84 -5.35
C ALA A 23 -0.99 -16.52 -6.36
N THR A 24 -0.77 -17.46 -7.28
CA THR A 24 0.25 -17.39 -8.34
C THR A 24 -0.10 -16.37 -9.44
N ASP A 25 -1.29 -15.78 -9.39
CA ASP A 25 -1.87 -14.86 -10.40
C ASP A 25 -2.05 -13.42 -9.86
N GLY A 26 -1.15 -12.96 -8.99
CA GLY A 26 -1.20 -11.59 -8.51
C GLY A 26 -0.64 -10.60 -9.53
N GLU A 27 -1.37 -9.51 -9.80
CA GLU A 27 -0.89 -8.45 -10.69
C GLU A 27 0.13 -7.58 -9.95
N ILE A 28 1.14 -7.07 -10.65
CA ILE A 28 2.17 -6.21 -10.04
C ILE A 28 1.73 -4.76 -10.12
N ALA A 29 1.92 -4.04 -9.01
CA ALA A 29 1.78 -2.61 -8.92
C ALA A 29 2.98 -2.01 -8.19
N GLU A 30 3.12 -0.69 -8.25
CA GLU A 30 4.18 0.02 -7.54
C GLU A 30 3.57 0.89 -6.43
N LEU A 31 4.10 0.75 -5.22
CA LEU A 31 3.66 1.51 -4.07
C LEU A 31 4.48 2.79 -3.96
N PHE A 32 3.80 3.89 -3.67
CA PHE A 32 4.40 5.20 -3.49
C PHE A 32 4.00 5.80 -2.15
N VAL A 33 4.90 6.64 -1.64
CA VAL A 33 4.62 7.54 -0.52
C VAL A 33 4.77 8.98 -0.99
N SER A 34 3.94 9.85 -0.44
CA SER A 34 3.92 11.27 -0.77
C SER A 34 3.57 12.10 0.44
N LYS A 35 3.98 13.37 0.46
CA LYS A 35 3.69 14.30 1.55
C LYS A 35 2.64 15.31 1.09
N VAL A 36 1.44 15.22 1.67
CA VAL A 36 0.32 16.12 1.39
C VAL A 36 -0.04 16.87 2.66
N LEU A 37 0.06 18.21 2.63
CA LEU A 37 -0.29 19.08 3.78
C LEU A 37 0.37 18.66 5.11
N GLY A 38 1.62 18.21 5.05
CA GLY A 38 2.37 17.73 6.23
C GLY A 38 2.11 16.27 6.61
N SER A 39 1.12 15.62 6.00
CA SER A 39 0.76 14.22 6.21
C SER A 39 1.42 13.30 5.20
N VAL A 40 1.80 12.11 5.64
CA VAL A 40 2.35 11.05 4.79
C VAL A 40 1.19 10.23 4.25
N VAL A 41 1.07 10.13 2.92
CA VAL A 41 -0.01 9.43 2.22
C VAL A 41 0.57 8.32 1.35
N LEU A 42 0.00 7.12 1.49
CA LEU A 42 0.28 5.98 0.62
C LEU A 42 -0.59 6.03 -0.64
N LYS A 43 0.02 5.68 -1.76
CA LYS A 43 -0.62 5.63 -3.07
C LYS A 43 -0.15 4.39 -3.82
N LEU A 44 -1.06 3.79 -4.59
CA LEU A 44 -0.76 2.63 -5.41
C LEU A 44 -0.81 3.04 -6.87
N LYS A 45 0.33 2.98 -7.57
CA LYS A 45 0.34 3.08 -9.02
C LYS A 45 0.15 1.68 -9.59
N TYR A 46 -0.99 1.47 -10.22
CA TYR A 46 -1.32 0.21 -10.87
C TYR A 46 -1.71 0.52 -12.31
N GLU A 47 -0.99 -0.09 -13.25
CA GLU A 47 -0.93 0.38 -14.65
C GLU A 47 -0.49 1.86 -14.67
N ASP A 48 -1.18 2.73 -15.41
CA ASP A 48 -0.87 4.15 -15.51
C ASP A 48 -1.77 5.04 -14.63
N ILE A 49 -2.45 4.46 -13.63
CA ILE A 49 -3.38 5.16 -12.74
C ILE A 49 -2.89 5.06 -11.29
N VAL A 50 -2.99 6.18 -10.58
CA VAL A 50 -2.66 6.27 -9.15
C VAL A 50 -3.93 6.21 -8.32
N TYR A 51 -3.99 5.23 -7.42
CA TYR A 51 -5.12 4.98 -6.54
C TYR A 51 -4.80 5.32 -5.09
N ALA A 52 -5.81 5.79 -4.38
CA ALA A 52 -5.73 5.95 -2.93
C ALA A 52 -5.65 4.58 -2.25
N VAL A 53 -4.78 4.48 -1.24
CA VAL A 53 -4.61 3.28 -0.43
C VAL A 53 -5.35 3.46 0.89
N SER A 54 -6.05 2.42 1.32
CA SER A 54 -6.69 2.32 2.62
C SER A 54 -6.25 1.02 3.31
N ASN A 55 -6.41 0.93 4.63
CA ASN A 55 -6.26 -0.31 5.37
C ASN A 55 -7.38 -0.42 6.40
N ASP A 56 -7.64 -1.63 6.88
CA ASP A 56 -8.61 -1.89 7.94
C ASP A 56 -7.90 -1.99 9.30
N ASP A 57 -8.56 -1.51 10.36
CA ASP A 57 -8.05 -1.55 11.73
C ASP A 57 -7.98 -2.97 12.27
N MET A 58 -8.88 -3.87 11.84
CA MET A 58 -8.85 -5.28 12.25
C MET A 58 -7.64 -6.05 11.65
N HIS A 59 -7.19 -5.64 10.47
CA HIS A 59 -6.05 -6.26 9.77
C HIS A 59 -5.08 -5.19 9.25
N PRO A 60 -4.28 -4.56 10.13
CA PRO A 60 -3.50 -3.37 9.79
C PRO A 60 -2.31 -3.64 8.86
N ILE A 61 -2.09 -4.89 8.42
CA ILE A 61 -1.12 -5.25 7.38
C ILE A 61 -1.75 -5.37 5.99
N ILE A 62 -3.07 -5.44 5.92
CA ILE A 62 -3.82 -5.60 4.68
C ILE A 62 -4.23 -4.21 4.19
N PHE A 63 -3.71 -3.85 3.03
CA PHE A 63 -4.05 -2.63 2.33
C PHE A 63 -5.00 -2.93 1.17
N THR A 64 -5.85 -1.97 0.85
CA THR A 64 -6.82 -2.07 -0.23
C THR A 64 -6.84 -0.82 -1.10
N ALA A 65 -7.07 -1.02 -2.39
CA ALA A 65 -7.29 0.03 -3.38
C ALA A 65 -8.49 -0.35 -4.25
N ASN A 66 -9.43 0.59 -4.43
CA ASN A 66 -10.54 0.41 -5.37
C ASN A 66 -10.06 0.87 -6.76
N THR A 67 -9.82 -0.09 -7.66
CA THR A 67 -9.30 0.16 -9.01
C THR A 67 -10.39 0.04 -10.06
N LEU A 68 -10.10 0.41 -11.32
CA LEU A 68 -11.01 0.15 -12.45
C LEU A 68 -11.27 -1.34 -12.69
N LYS A 69 -10.37 -2.23 -12.24
CA LYS A 69 -10.55 -3.68 -12.29
C LYS A 69 -11.12 -4.27 -11.00
N GLY A 70 -11.72 -3.43 -10.15
CA GLY A 70 -12.31 -3.82 -8.88
C GLY A 70 -11.39 -3.61 -7.68
N LYS A 71 -11.84 -4.08 -6.51
CA LYS A 71 -11.11 -3.95 -5.25
C LYS A 71 -9.90 -4.87 -5.26
N LYS A 72 -8.72 -4.28 -5.03
CA LYS A 72 -7.44 -4.98 -4.94
C LYS A 72 -6.94 -4.94 -3.51
N TYR A 73 -6.24 -6.00 -3.14
CA TYR A 73 -5.66 -6.18 -1.82
C TYR A 73 -4.15 -6.41 -1.96
N PHE A 74 -3.37 -5.89 -1.01
CA PHE A 74 -1.94 -6.19 -0.92
C PHE A 74 -1.45 -6.13 0.52
N ILE A 75 -0.29 -6.73 0.77
CA ILE A 75 0.39 -6.71 2.06
C ILE A 75 1.73 -6.01 1.84
N TYR A 76 2.09 -5.13 2.78
CA TYR A 76 3.37 -4.45 2.73
C TYR A 76 3.93 -4.26 4.14
N GLU A 77 4.71 -5.24 4.60
CA GLU A 77 5.24 -5.31 5.97
C GLU A 77 6.22 -4.17 6.28
N ASN A 78 7.00 -3.76 5.28
CA ASN A 78 7.97 -2.68 5.40
C ASN A 78 7.32 -1.34 5.77
N PHE A 79 6.04 -1.11 5.45
CA PHE A 79 5.37 0.14 5.83
C PHE A 79 5.11 0.22 7.33
N LYS A 80 4.86 -0.90 8.03
CA LYS A 80 4.75 -0.85 9.50
C LYS A 80 6.06 -0.40 10.13
N ILE A 81 7.18 -0.89 9.60
CA ILE A 81 8.52 -0.48 10.05
C ILE A 81 8.74 1.00 9.73
N LEU A 82 8.43 1.43 8.50
CA LEU A 82 8.53 2.83 8.09
C LEU A 82 7.68 3.76 8.97
N LYS A 83 6.41 3.41 9.23
CA LYS A 83 5.50 4.17 10.08
C LYS A 83 6.05 4.30 11.50
N ARG A 84 6.49 3.19 12.11
CA ARG A 84 7.12 3.20 13.43
C ARG A 84 8.35 4.09 13.48
N ASN A 85 9.21 4.04 12.45
CA ASN A 85 10.40 4.86 12.40
C ASN A 85 10.06 6.36 12.26
N ILE A 86 9.07 6.71 11.43
CA ILE A 86 8.60 8.10 11.29
C ILE A 86 7.98 8.61 12.60
N GLU A 87 7.20 7.77 13.30
CA GLU A 87 6.60 8.11 14.60
C GLU A 87 7.68 8.32 15.66
N ALA A 88 8.70 7.45 15.71
CA ALA A 88 9.82 7.58 16.64
C ALA A 88 10.63 8.88 16.42
N ILE A 89 10.86 9.27 15.16
CA ILE A 89 11.57 10.50 14.81
C ILE A 89 10.77 11.77 15.21
N LYS A 90 9.43 11.70 15.24
CA LYS A 90 8.59 12.85 15.62
C LYS A 90 8.45 13.03 17.15
N SER A 91 8.85 12.03 17.94
CA SER A 91 8.79 12.07 19.40
C SER A 91 10.08 12.54 20.07
N GLU A 92 11.14 12.80 19.29
CA GLU A 92 12.36 13.50 19.72
C GLU A 92 12.26 15.00 19.41
#